data_AF-A0A9J7ZPK8-F1
#
_entry.id   AF-A0A9J7ZPK8-F1
#
_cell.length_a   1.000
_cell.length_b   1.000
_cell.length_c   1.000
_cell.angle_alpha   90.00
_cell.angle_beta   90.00
_cell.angle_gamma   90.00
#
_symmetry.space_group_name_H-M   'P 1'
#
loop_
_entity.id
_entity.type
_entity.pdbx_description
1 polymer ?
#
loop_
_entity_poly.entity_id
_entity_poly.type
_entity_poly.pdbx_seq_one_letter_code
_entity_poly.pdbx_strand_id
1 'polypeptide(L)'
;MEGLLKSIPTPPALSKPVEIISKFIGIALPIAEVSIGAVFLYDCPKQPYIPIYLLVSGVFTLVLDVVAWCPCRKILKCVCALYVWYLLVGLFLFCWFIAGSVWIYSVYPPDYTGTDYCDKTLYLFAFWTTTVVYILLAIALPVSYYKEYKEEESDGNVVNV
;
A
#
# COMPACT_ATOMS: atom_id res chain seq x y z
N MET A 1 32.26 -9.25 8.25
CA MET A 1 30.97 -8.79 7.70
C MET A 1 30.08 -9.93 7.18
N GLU A 2 30.56 -11.19 7.13
CA GLU A 2 29.72 -12.35 6.76
C GLU A 2 29.00 -12.99 7.96
N GLY A 3 29.49 -12.76 9.18
CA GLY A 3 28.90 -13.33 10.41
C GLY A 3 27.56 -12.72 10.81
N LEU A 4 27.31 -11.44 10.50
CA LEU A 4 26.06 -10.75 10.87
C LEU A 4 24.86 -11.13 9.99
N LEU A 5 25.08 -11.74 8.82
CA LEU A 5 24.00 -12.26 7.98
C LEU A 5 23.45 -13.60 8.49
N LYS A 6 24.19 -14.27 9.39
CA LYS A 6 23.83 -15.61 9.87
C LYS A 6 22.93 -15.60 11.12
N SER A 7 22.81 -14.45 11.77
CA SER A 7 22.07 -14.28 13.03
C SER A 7 20.68 -13.68 12.88
N ILE A 8 20.25 -13.30 11.68
CA ILE A 8 18.88 -12.83 11.46
C ILE A 8 17.94 -14.05 11.59
N PRO A 9 17.01 -14.07 12.56
CA PRO A 9 16.01 -15.12 12.66
C PRO A 9 15.19 -15.10 11.37
N THR A 10 15.34 -16.12 10.54
CA THR A 10 14.49 -16.29 9.36
C THR A 10 13.05 -16.50 9.84
N PRO A 11 12.08 -15.69 9.37
CA PRO A 11 10.68 -15.90 9.70
C PRO A 11 10.27 -17.34 9.33
N PRO A 12 9.29 -17.94 10.04
CA PRO A 12 8.82 -19.29 9.72
C PRO A 12 8.44 -19.33 8.23
N ALA A 13 9.07 -20.24 7.48
CA ALA A 13 8.85 -20.40 6.05
C ALA A 13 7.37 -20.71 5.81
N LEU A 14 6.60 -19.70 5.42
CA LEU A 14 5.20 -19.84 5.07
C LEU A 14 5.11 -20.80 3.88
N SER A 15 4.15 -21.72 3.88
CA SER A 15 4.06 -22.71 2.80
C SER A 15 3.97 -22.00 1.44
N LYS A 16 4.79 -22.43 0.46
CA LYS A 16 4.81 -21.88 -0.90
C LYS A 16 3.42 -21.65 -1.53
N PRO A 17 2.41 -22.56 -1.38
CA PRO A 17 1.07 -22.28 -1.88
C PRO A 17 0.39 -21.10 -1.18
N VAL A 18 0.60 -20.91 0.13
CA VAL A 18 0.02 -19.79 0.89
C VAL A 18 0.64 -18.45 0.48
N GLU A 19 1.94 -18.40 0.19
CA GLU A 19 2.57 -17.18 -0.35
C GLU A 19 2.01 -16.80 -1.73
N ILE A 20 1.80 -17.78 -2.59
CA ILE A 20 1.21 -17.55 -3.93
C ILE A 20 -0.24 -17.06 -3.79
N ILE A 21 -1.04 -17.70 -2.96
CA ILE A 21 -2.43 -17.30 -2.70
C ILE A 21 -2.50 -15.88 -2.13
N SER A 22 -1.65 -15.55 -1.15
CA SER A 22 -1.58 -14.21 -0.57
C SER A 22 -1.28 -13.13 -1.61
N LYS A 23 -0.39 -13.41 -2.56
CA LYS A 23 -0.06 -12.48 -3.66
C LYS A 23 -1.23 -12.30 -4.64
N PHE A 24 -1.93 -13.38 -4.99
CA PHE A 24 -3.12 -13.27 -5.84
C PHE A 24 -4.23 -12.45 -5.20
N ILE A 25 -4.43 -12.61 -3.88
CA ILE A 25 -5.36 -11.78 -3.11
C ILE A 25 -4.92 -10.31 -3.12
N GLY A 26 -3.61 -10.06 -2.97
CA GLY A 26 -3.03 -8.71 -3.01
C GLY A 26 -3.30 -7.97 -4.33
N ILE A 27 -3.34 -8.68 -5.46
CA ILE A 27 -3.59 -8.11 -6.79
C ILE A 27 -5.08 -7.82 -7.04
N ALA A 28 -6.01 -8.49 -6.34
CA ALA A 28 -7.44 -8.34 -6.60
C ALA A 28 -7.96 -6.93 -6.23
N LEU A 29 -7.49 -6.37 -5.11
CA LEU A 29 -7.88 -5.03 -4.66
C LEU A 29 -7.46 -3.92 -5.64
N PRO A 30 -6.19 -3.82 -6.06
CA PRO A 30 -5.77 -2.76 -6.98
C PRO A 30 -6.34 -2.95 -8.39
N ILE A 31 -6.68 -4.18 -8.82
CA ILE A 31 -7.50 -4.37 -10.05
C ILE A 31 -8.87 -3.71 -9.89
N ALA A 32 -9.53 -3.88 -8.73
CA ALA A 32 -10.80 -3.24 -8.45
C ALA A 32 -10.67 -1.70 -8.44
N GLU A 33 -9.61 -1.15 -7.84
CA GLU A 33 -9.32 0.30 -7.88
C GLU A 33 -9.18 0.84 -9.30
N VAL A 34 -8.39 0.16 -10.14
CA VAL A 34 -8.22 0.55 -11.55
C VAL A 34 -9.54 0.43 -12.32
N SER A 35 -10.30 -0.64 -12.09
CA SER A 35 -11.56 -0.88 -12.81
C SER A 35 -12.62 0.15 -12.45
N ILE A 36 -12.80 0.42 -11.15
CA ILE A 36 -13.78 1.39 -10.65
C ILE A 36 -13.36 2.81 -11.04
N GLY A 37 -12.09 3.16 -10.89
CA GLY A 37 -11.57 4.46 -11.31
C GLY A 37 -11.73 4.71 -12.81
N ALA A 38 -11.56 3.69 -13.65
CA ALA A 38 -11.73 3.79 -15.09
C ALA A 38 -13.20 3.84 -15.54
N VAL A 39 -14.06 3.00 -14.97
CA VAL A 39 -15.49 2.93 -15.33
C VAL A 39 -16.23 4.20 -14.92
N PHE A 40 -15.99 4.69 -13.70
CA PHE A 40 -16.68 5.84 -13.12
C PHE A 40 -15.88 7.15 -13.27
N LEU A 41 -14.98 7.23 -14.25
CA LEU A 41 -14.09 8.39 -14.44
C LEU A 41 -14.85 9.72 -14.56
N TYR A 42 -16.04 9.69 -15.16
CA TYR A 42 -16.87 10.86 -15.43
C TYR A 42 -18.11 10.97 -14.52
N ASP A 43 -18.37 9.98 -13.67
CA ASP A 43 -19.58 9.90 -12.85
C ASP A 43 -19.46 10.67 -11.51
N CYS A 44 -18.48 11.57 -11.42
CA CYS A 44 -18.27 12.47 -10.29
C CYS A 44 -17.81 13.87 -10.77
N PRO A 45 -18.68 14.63 -11.46
CA PRO A 45 -18.36 15.98 -11.95
C PRO A 45 -17.92 16.94 -10.84
N LYS A 46 -18.44 16.75 -9.62
CA LYS A 46 -18.06 17.57 -8.45
C LYS A 46 -16.59 17.45 -8.09
N GLN A 47 -15.99 16.28 -8.30
CA GLN A 47 -14.58 16.05 -7.96
C GLN A 47 -13.97 14.99 -8.90
N PRO A 48 -13.48 15.40 -10.08
CA PRO A 48 -12.91 14.49 -11.07
C PRO A 48 -11.60 13.83 -10.61
N TYR A 49 -11.00 14.31 -9.52
CA TYR A 49 -9.76 13.75 -8.96
C TYR A 49 -9.97 12.47 -8.14
N ILE A 50 -11.18 12.17 -7.66
CA ILE A 50 -11.46 10.92 -6.92
C ILE A 50 -11.23 9.66 -7.78
N PRO A 51 -11.80 9.54 -8.99
CA PRO A 51 -11.55 8.37 -9.83
C PRO A 51 -10.09 8.32 -10.33
N ILE A 52 -9.47 9.47 -10.61
CA ILE A 52 -8.05 9.55 -10.98
C ILE A 52 -7.16 9.06 -9.81
N TYR A 53 -7.51 9.41 -8.57
CA TYR A 53 -6.82 8.95 -7.37
C TYR A 53 -6.77 7.42 -7.31
N LEU A 54 -7.92 6.76 -7.43
CA LEU A 54 -8.05 5.30 -7.43
C LEU A 54 -7.29 4.64 -8.58
N LEU A 55 -7.37 5.24 -9.77
CA LEU A 55 -6.70 4.70 -10.95
C LEU A 55 -5.18 4.73 -10.78
N VAL A 56 -4.64 5.86 -10.33
CA VAL A 56 -3.22 6.04 -10.10
C VAL A 56 -2.72 5.15 -8.96
N SER A 57 -3.40 5.12 -7.81
CA SER A 57 -3.03 4.25 -6.68
C SER A 57 -3.02 2.77 -7.07
N GLY A 58 -4.06 2.34 -7.79
CA GLY A 58 -4.19 0.96 -8.25
C GLY A 58 -3.09 0.55 -9.22
N VAL A 59 -2.77 1.39 -10.21
CA VAL A 59 -1.70 1.11 -11.19
C VAL A 59 -0.33 1.02 -10.51
N PHE A 60 0.03 1.99 -9.68
CA PHE A 60 1.33 1.96 -9.00
C PHE A 60 1.46 0.74 -8.08
N THR A 61 0.39 0.38 -7.35
CA THR A 61 0.37 -0.81 -6.49
C THR A 61 0.51 -2.10 -7.31
N LEU A 62 -0.20 -2.24 -8.43
CA LEU A 62 -0.04 -3.39 -9.35
C LEU A 62 1.39 -3.51 -9.88
N VAL A 63 2.01 -2.39 -10.25
CA VAL A 63 3.40 -2.39 -10.72
C VAL A 63 4.34 -2.88 -9.63
N LEU A 64 4.15 -2.46 -8.37
CA LEU A 64 4.96 -2.94 -7.25
C LEU A 64 4.82 -4.45 -7.03
N ASP A 65 3.59 -4.98 -7.11
CA ASP A 65 3.30 -6.41 -6.94
C ASP A 65 3.91 -7.26 -8.07
N VAL A 66 3.78 -6.80 -9.32
CA VAL A 66 4.37 -7.46 -10.49
C VAL A 66 5.90 -7.46 -10.41
N VAL A 67 6.50 -6.34 -10.00
CA VAL A 67 7.95 -6.24 -9.80
C VAL A 67 8.41 -7.18 -8.66
N ALA A 68 7.61 -7.33 -7.60
CA ALA A 68 7.90 -8.28 -6.51
C ALA A 68 7.83 -9.75 -6.94
N TRP A 69 7.09 -10.06 -8.01
CA TRP A 69 7.06 -11.39 -8.63
C TRP A 69 8.28 -11.65 -9.55
N CYS A 70 8.96 -10.60 -10.00
CA CYS A 70 10.06 -10.71 -10.96
C CYS A 70 11.30 -11.39 -10.33
N PRO A 71 11.86 -12.46 -10.94
CA PRO A 71 13.00 -13.21 -10.39
C PRO A 71 14.36 -12.50 -10.49
N CYS A 72 14.40 -11.17 -10.63
CA CYS A 72 15.60 -10.34 -10.74
C CYS A 72 16.41 -10.20 -9.42
N ARG A 73 16.57 -11.28 -8.66
CA ARG A 73 17.20 -11.29 -7.33
C ARG A 73 18.73 -11.46 -7.33
N LYS A 74 19.37 -11.75 -8.46
CA LYS A 74 20.76 -12.24 -8.50
C LYS A 74 21.83 -11.21 -8.90
N ILE A 75 21.47 -9.94 -9.10
CA ILE A 75 22.43 -8.88 -9.50
C ILE A 75 22.39 -7.78 -8.44
N LEU A 76 23.51 -7.55 -7.73
CA LEU A 76 23.63 -6.55 -6.66
C LEU A 76 23.18 -5.14 -7.10
N LYS A 77 23.43 -4.76 -8.36
CA LYS A 77 22.94 -3.48 -8.95
C LYS A 77 21.43 -3.43 -9.11
N CYS A 78 20.80 -4.57 -9.39
CA CYS A 78 19.35 -4.69 -9.50
C CYS A 78 18.69 -4.52 -8.13
N VAL A 79 19.31 -5.03 -7.05
CA VAL A 79 18.82 -4.82 -5.69
C VAL A 79 18.82 -3.33 -5.29
N CYS A 80 19.91 -2.60 -5.58
CA CYS A 80 19.95 -1.16 -5.32
C CYS A 80 18.93 -0.38 -6.19
N ALA A 81 18.83 -0.71 -7.48
CA ALA A 81 17.87 -0.06 -8.37
C ALA A 81 16.41 -0.34 -7.97
N LEU A 82 16.10 -1.58 -7.57
CA LEU A 82 14.80 -1.96 -7.04
C LEU A 82 14.50 -1.23 -5.73
N TYR A 83 15.45 -1.16 -4.80
CA TYR A 83 15.27 -0.43 -3.55
C TYR A 83 14.98 1.06 -3.78
N VAL A 84 15.75 1.72 -4.66
CA VAL A 84 15.50 3.11 -5.05
C VAL A 84 14.13 3.25 -5.71
N TRP A 85 13.75 2.32 -6.60
CA TRP A 85 12.42 2.30 -7.21
C TRP A 85 11.29 2.17 -6.17
N TYR A 86 11.39 1.20 -5.25
CA TYR A 86 10.42 1.01 -4.17
C TYR A 86 10.31 2.25 -3.27
N LEU A 87 11.44 2.90 -2.97
CA LEU A 87 11.45 4.13 -2.17
C LEU A 87 10.80 5.30 -2.91
N LEU A 88 11.09 5.47 -4.21
CA LEU A 88 10.49 6.51 -5.04
C LEU A 88 8.98 6.33 -5.19
N VAL A 89 8.54 5.13 -5.55
CA VAL A 89 7.11 4.82 -5.68
C VAL A 89 6.42 4.90 -4.32
N GLY A 90 7.06 4.46 -3.24
CA GLY A 90 6.53 4.58 -1.88
C GLY A 90 6.31 6.04 -1.45
N LEU A 91 7.28 6.92 -1.69
CA LEU A 91 7.14 8.36 -1.45
C LEU A 91 6.01 8.98 -2.29
N PHE A 92 5.96 8.62 -3.57
CA PHE A 92 4.90 9.08 -4.45
C PHE A 92 3.51 8.63 -3.95
N LEU A 93 3.34 7.35 -3.64
CA LEU A 93 2.09 6.80 -3.13
C LEU A 93 1.71 7.40 -1.78
N PHE A 94 2.67 7.70 -0.91
CA PHE A 94 2.41 8.38 0.36
C PHE A 94 1.87 9.79 0.13
N CYS A 95 2.54 10.61 -0.69
CA CYS A 95 2.04 11.95 -1.03
C CYS A 95 0.68 11.90 -1.74
N TRP A 96 0.51 10.93 -2.64
CA TRP A 96 -0.73 10.72 -3.39
C TRP A 96 -1.88 10.29 -2.48
N PHE A 97 -1.62 9.44 -1.49
CA PHE A 97 -2.59 9.04 -0.48
C PHE A 97 -3.10 10.24 0.32
N ILE A 98 -2.21 11.14 0.76
CA ILE A 98 -2.60 12.38 1.43
C ILE A 98 -3.48 13.25 0.53
N ALA A 99 -3.10 13.42 -0.74
CA ALA A 99 -3.90 14.16 -1.71
C ALA A 99 -5.29 13.52 -1.93
N GLY A 100 -5.33 12.21 -2.08
CA GLY A 100 -6.56 11.42 -2.20
C GLY A 100 -7.51 11.62 -1.02
N SER A 101 -6.97 11.53 0.21
CA SER A 101 -7.74 11.81 1.42
C SER A 101 -8.34 13.22 1.39
N VAL A 102 -7.56 14.24 1.02
CA VAL A 102 -8.09 15.61 0.90
C VAL A 102 -9.23 15.67 -0.12
N TRP A 103 -9.09 15.03 -1.29
CA TRP A 103 -10.15 15.01 -2.31
C TRP A 103 -11.42 14.31 -1.83
N ILE A 104 -11.30 13.16 -1.19
CA ILE A 104 -12.44 12.39 -0.65
C ILE A 104 -13.14 13.19 0.45
N TYR A 105 -12.39 13.67 1.44
CA TYR A 105 -12.98 14.38 2.59
C TYR A 105 -13.50 15.78 2.24
N SER A 106 -12.93 16.46 1.23
CA SER A 106 -13.41 17.78 0.79
C SER A 106 -14.85 17.77 0.27
N VAL A 107 -15.32 16.61 -0.18
CA VAL A 107 -16.66 16.43 -0.75
C VAL A 107 -17.63 15.85 0.28
N TYR A 108 -17.18 15.47 1.49
CA TYR A 108 -18.01 14.86 2.52
C TYR A 108 -18.95 15.89 3.18
N PRO A 109 -20.28 15.65 3.25
CA PRO A 109 -21.04 14.59 2.60
C PRO A 109 -21.32 14.90 1.11
N PRO A 110 -21.21 13.92 0.19
CA PRO A 110 -21.50 14.14 -1.23
C PRO A 110 -23.01 14.30 -1.45
N ASP A 111 -23.36 15.04 -2.51
CA ASP A 111 -24.71 15.03 -3.06
C ASP A 111 -24.80 13.87 -4.06
N TYR A 112 -25.86 13.06 -3.98
CA TYR A 112 -26.08 11.91 -4.86
C TYR A 112 -27.18 12.17 -5.91
N THR A 113 -27.83 13.34 -5.86
CA THR A 113 -29.05 13.63 -6.63
C THR A 113 -29.03 14.97 -7.37
N GLY A 114 -28.11 15.88 -7.04
CA GLY A 114 -27.95 17.18 -7.69
C GLY A 114 -27.19 17.16 -9.03
N THR A 115 -26.92 18.34 -9.59
CA THR A 115 -26.06 18.49 -10.80
C THR A 115 -24.58 18.26 -10.50
N ASP A 116 -24.17 18.52 -9.26
CA ASP A 116 -22.84 18.24 -8.73
C ASP A 116 -22.84 16.90 -7.98
N TYR A 117 -23.41 15.87 -8.59
CA TYR A 117 -23.47 14.54 -7.98
C TYR A 117 -22.13 13.83 -8.03
N CYS A 118 -21.96 12.84 -7.16
CA CYS A 118 -20.88 11.86 -7.26
C CYS A 118 -21.49 10.46 -7.12
N ASP A 119 -21.12 9.54 -8.02
CA ASP A 119 -21.64 8.18 -7.96
C ASP A 119 -21.36 7.54 -6.60
N LYS A 120 -22.42 6.93 -6.06
CA LYS A 120 -22.41 6.36 -4.72
C LYS A 120 -21.40 5.22 -4.60
N THR A 121 -21.27 4.39 -5.64
CA THR A 121 -20.35 3.26 -5.66
C THR A 121 -18.91 3.74 -5.67
N LEU A 122 -18.58 4.68 -6.56
CA LEU A 122 -17.24 5.26 -6.66
C LEU A 122 -16.83 5.92 -5.34
N TYR A 123 -17.68 6.78 -4.79
CA TYR A 123 -17.37 7.52 -3.57
C TYR A 123 -17.23 6.60 -2.36
N LEU A 124 -18.18 5.68 -2.15
CA LEU A 124 -18.10 4.72 -1.04
C LEU A 124 -16.87 3.84 -1.17
N PHE A 125 -16.56 3.37 -2.37
CA PHE A 125 -15.37 2.56 -2.59
C PHE A 125 -14.09 3.33 -2.24
N ALA A 126 -13.94 4.57 -2.72
CA ALA A 126 -12.79 5.41 -2.38
C ALA A 126 -12.69 5.70 -0.87
N PHE A 127 -13.82 6.00 -0.24
CA PHE A 127 -13.88 6.28 1.18
C PHE A 127 -13.51 5.07 2.04
N TRP A 128 -14.10 3.90 1.76
CA TRP A 128 -13.85 2.68 2.53
C TRP A 128 -12.45 2.13 2.31
N THR A 129 -11.94 2.13 1.08
CA THR A 129 -10.55 1.71 0.79
C THR A 129 -9.55 2.59 1.55
N THR A 130 -9.72 3.91 1.48
CA THR A 130 -8.89 4.87 2.23
C THR A 130 -8.98 4.65 3.75
N THR A 131 -10.19 4.41 4.26
CA THR A 131 -10.41 4.10 5.68
C THR A 131 -9.70 2.82 6.12
N VAL A 132 -9.76 1.75 5.31
CA VAL A 132 -9.05 0.49 5.58
C VAL A 132 -7.55 0.74 5.62
N VAL A 133 -6.99 1.52 4.69
CA VAL A 133 -5.56 1.87 4.70
C VAL A 133 -5.18 2.62 5.99
N TYR A 134 -6.00 3.57 6.44
CA TYR A 134 -5.78 4.26 7.72
C TYR A 134 -5.80 3.30 8.91
N ILE A 135 -6.76 2.37 8.97
CA ILE A 135 -6.84 1.35 10.04
C ILE A 135 -5.58 0.47 10.03
N LEU A 136 -5.15 0.01 8.84
CA LEU A 136 -3.94 -0.79 8.71
C LEU A 136 -2.70 -0.04 9.17
N LEU A 137 -2.55 1.23 8.80
CA LEU A 137 -1.45 2.08 9.28
C LEU A 137 -1.49 2.29 10.79
N ALA A 138 -2.68 2.54 11.35
CA ALA A 138 -2.87 2.72 12.79
C ALA A 138 -2.53 1.46 13.60
N ILE A 139 -2.64 0.26 13.01
CA ILE A 139 -2.24 -1.00 13.64
C ILE A 139 -0.76 -1.31 13.38
N ALA A 140 -0.27 -1.09 12.17
CA ALA A 140 1.09 -1.46 11.76
C ALA A 140 2.16 -0.61 12.44
N LEU A 141 1.91 0.69 12.66
CA LEU A 141 2.87 1.59 13.31
C LEU A 141 3.13 1.21 14.79
N PRO A 142 2.13 0.97 15.64
CA PRO A 142 2.38 0.46 17.00
C PRO A 142 3.04 -0.91 17.03
N VAL A 143 2.68 -1.82 16.11
CA VAL A 143 3.28 -3.16 16.06
C VAL A 143 4.76 -3.09 15.66
N SER A 144 5.10 -2.28 14.66
CA SER A 144 6.50 -2.06 14.27
C SER A 144 7.29 -1.40 15.39
N TYR A 145 6.74 -0.36 16.02
CA TYR A 145 7.35 0.28 17.18
C TYR A 145 7.56 -0.70 18.35
N TYR A 146 6.54 -1.50 18.70
CA TYR A 146 6.66 -2.51 19.77
C TYR A 146 7.71 -3.57 19.44
N LYS A 147 7.80 -3.98 18.17
CA LYS A 147 8.80 -4.94 17.72
C LYS A 147 10.22 -4.36 17.83
N GLU A 148 10.41 -3.13 17.39
CA GLU A 148 11.70 -2.41 17.49
C GLU A 148 12.10 -2.22 18.95
N TYR A 149 11.17 -1.80 19.81
CA TYR A 149 11.38 -1.72 21.26
C TYR A 149 11.84 -3.05 21.87
N LYS A 150 11.22 -4.17 21.48
CA LYS A 150 11.57 -5.50 21.99
C LYS A 150 12.93 -5.99 21.47
N GLU A 151 13.32 -5.60 20.25
CA GLU A 151 14.64 -5.88 19.69
C GLU A 151 15.73 -5.09 20.45
N GLU A 152 15.49 -3.81 20.75
CA GLU A 152 16.38 -2.99 21.59
C GLU A 152 16.52 -3.56 23.01
N GLU A 153 15.44 -4.05 23.61
CA GLU A 153 15.47 -4.71 24.93
C GLU A 153 16.30 -6.02 24.90
N SER A 154 16.24 -6.78 23.81
CA SER A 154 17.03 -8.01 23.65
C SER A 154 18.51 -7.72 23.47
N ASP A 155 18.90 -6.64 22.78
CA ASP A 155 20.31 -6.27 22.60
C ASP A 155 20.90 -5.69 23.91
N GLY A 156 20.12 -4.87 24.63
CA GLY A 156 20.52 -4.31 25.92
C GLY A 156 20.73 -5.37 27.03
N ASN A 157 19.97 -6.46 27.03
CA ASN A 157 20.12 -7.52 28.04
C ASN A 157 21.35 -8.42 27.78
N VAL A 158 21.86 -8.48 26.54
CA VAL A 158 23.08 -9.21 26.18
C VAL A 158 24.35 -8.44 26.58
N VAL A 159 24.28 -7.12 26.66
CA VAL A 159 25.42 -6.26 27.06
C VAL A 159 25.64 -6.23 28.58
N ASN A 160 24.64 -6.63 29.38
CA ASN A 160 24.67 -6.54 30.84
C ASN A 160 24.97 -7.89 31.57
N VAL A 161 25.56 -8.88 30.90
CA VAL A 161 25.96 -10.19 31.48
C VAL A 161 27.45 -10.45 31.28
#